data_AF-A0A5Q3LCS3-F1
#
_entry.id   AF-A0A5Q3LCS3-F1
#
_cell.length_a   1.000
_cell.length_b   1.000
_cell.length_c   1.000
_cell.angle_alpha   90.00
_cell.angle_beta   90.00
_cell.angle_gamma   90.00
#
_symmetry.space_group_name_H-M   'P 1'
#
loop_
_entity.id
_entity.type
_entity.pdbx_description
1 polymer ?
#
loop_
_entity_poly.entity_id
_entity_poly.type
_entity_poly.pdbx_seq_one_letter_code
_entity_poly.pdbx_strand_id
1 'polypeptide(L)'
;MNRLLPLYNLDLTTWVYLASLLVITVYFKFSPPFRVRNLDLIALVLLSPGLLLLREPDLAQVGFVWLFIWGAVLFARMFLDPLLVRRPLLEPNLNTSGLVFLGIALMIFLFSRIGTTEPPQPPPAEIPWVSPGHTAGIETPITQGRAPTSLTEAIDSSLWEAQSTIQPVAYFEKNSPWQVISYAQPDSEPEVADLPYWPFFSMIGYTTQTGSIPPEDSFSQGVRIWRRILCILSHLAILVGIVVISYRHFGNGKTGIGVAALYLLLPSTAMHIDYAAGVLPAALLVWALAAYRWPVACGIFLGFSTAAIFYPLFLMPLFVSFYWQKGIRRFLIGYSVALGTLLILMFSLGYGSMLGSHLAFLVQGDSTGIEDGPWGKSFDPAFKLPLQVAFLILSASFAVWPVRKNLGTLISGTAALMLASQSWHVFPGGLNLSWYLPLVLLVFFRPNLDDRVAQFVRGEGWRLRPRSRSEKVSQIA
;
A
#
# COMPACT_ATOMS: atom_id res chain seq x y z
N MET A 1 -1.69 6.13 -20.32
CA MET A 1 -2.70 7.18 -20.64
C MET A 1 -2.47 7.79 -22.02
N ASN A 2 -1.22 8.02 -22.43
CA ASN A 2 -0.83 8.61 -23.73
C ASN A 2 -1.38 7.88 -24.98
N ARG A 3 -1.71 6.58 -24.90
CA ARG A 3 -2.36 5.85 -26.01
C ARG A 3 -3.86 6.11 -26.14
N LEU A 4 -4.54 6.53 -25.07
CA LEU A 4 -5.99 6.78 -25.04
C LEU A 4 -6.31 8.28 -25.11
N LEU A 5 -5.44 9.12 -24.54
CA LEU A 5 -5.54 10.58 -24.55
C LEU A 5 -4.12 11.16 -24.75
N PRO A 6 -3.66 11.33 -26.01
CA PRO A 6 -2.26 11.65 -26.31
C PRO A 6 -1.76 13.01 -25.78
N LEU A 7 -2.67 13.94 -25.48
CA LEU A 7 -2.36 15.27 -24.93
C LEU A 7 -2.58 15.35 -23.42
N TYR A 8 -3.04 14.27 -22.78
CA TYR A 8 -3.38 14.26 -21.36
C TYR A 8 -2.23 13.65 -20.56
N ASN A 9 -1.29 14.50 -20.13
CA ASN A 9 -0.32 14.14 -19.11
C ASN A 9 -0.75 14.73 -17.77
N LEU A 10 -1.12 13.85 -16.83
CA LEU A 10 -1.59 14.23 -15.51
C LEU A 10 -0.47 13.89 -14.53
N ASP A 11 0.38 14.88 -14.24
CA ASP A 11 1.46 14.68 -13.30
C ASP A 11 0.92 14.20 -11.95
N LEU A 12 1.65 13.29 -11.30
CA LEU A 12 1.20 12.71 -10.05
C LEU A 12 1.01 13.78 -8.97
N THR A 13 1.85 14.80 -8.95
CA THR A 13 1.74 15.91 -8.00
C THR A 13 0.40 16.62 -8.15
N THR A 14 -0.01 16.87 -9.41
CA THR A 14 -1.32 17.45 -9.74
C THR A 14 -2.45 16.55 -9.25
N TRP A 15 -2.34 15.23 -9.48
CA TRP A 15 -3.34 14.28 -8.99
C TRP A 15 -3.46 14.32 -7.46
N VAL A 16 -2.35 14.40 -6.72
CA VAL A 16 -2.36 14.45 -5.26
C VAL A 16 -3.13 15.65 -4.75
N TYR A 17 -2.87 16.83 -5.31
CA TYR A 17 -3.57 18.05 -4.90
C TYR A 17 -5.07 17.98 -5.20
N LEU A 18 -5.45 17.58 -6.42
CA LEU A 18 -6.85 17.49 -6.82
C LEU A 18 -7.61 16.43 -6.01
N ALA A 19 -7.01 15.24 -5.83
CA ALA A 19 -7.60 14.18 -5.03
C ALA A 19 -7.74 14.61 -3.56
N SER A 20 -6.74 15.26 -2.97
CA SER A 20 -6.79 15.75 -1.59
C SER A 20 -7.91 16.78 -1.39
N LEU A 21 -8.04 17.74 -2.29
CA LEU A 21 -9.12 18.73 -2.27
C LEU A 21 -10.50 18.07 -2.43
N LEU A 22 -10.61 17.07 -3.31
CA LEU A 22 -11.85 16.34 -3.51
C LEU A 22 -12.21 15.47 -2.29
N VAL A 23 -11.24 14.82 -1.64
CA VAL A 23 -11.42 14.09 -0.38
C VAL A 23 -11.97 15.04 0.69
N ILE A 24 -11.36 16.21 0.87
CA ILE A 24 -11.80 17.21 1.84
C ILE A 24 -13.22 17.67 1.50
N THR A 25 -13.51 18.01 0.24
CA THR A 25 -14.83 18.47 -0.18
C THR A 25 -15.93 17.42 0.08
N VAL A 26 -15.65 16.15 -0.22
CA VAL A 26 -16.66 15.08 -0.11
C VAL A 26 -16.83 14.60 1.33
N TYR A 27 -15.80 14.60 2.19
CA TYR A 27 -15.89 13.97 3.52
C TYR A 27 -15.70 14.91 4.71
N PHE A 28 -15.13 16.11 4.52
CA PHE A 28 -14.90 17.05 5.62
C PHE A 28 -16.19 17.74 6.04
N LYS A 29 -16.41 17.85 7.36
CA LYS A 29 -17.56 18.57 7.93
C LYS A 29 -17.07 19.81 8.65
N PHE A 30 -17.40 21.00 8.14
CA PHE A 30 -16.84 22.26 8.61
C PHE A 30 -17.29 22.72 10.01
N SER A 31 -18.39 22.20 10.54
CA SER A 31 -18.92 22.63 11.85
C SER A 31 -19.08 21.46 12.83
N PRO A 32 -18.32 21.43 13.94
CA PRO A 32 -17.00 22.03 14.16
C PRO A 32 -15.88 21.30 13.37
N PRO A 33 -14.78 22.00 13.02
CA PRO A 33 -13.73 21.47 12.14
C PRO A 33 -12.80 20.44 12.81
N PHE A 34 -12.55 20.53 14.11
CA PHE A 34 -11.60 19.67 14.84
C PHE A 34 -12.24 18.45 15.51
N ARG A 35 -13.16 17.75 14.81
CA ARG A 35 -13.67 16.46 15.30
C ARG A 35 -12.70 15.34 14.97
N VAL A 36 -12.69 14.28 15.80
CA VAL A 36 -11.87 13.07 15.58
C VAL A 36 -12.02 12.54 14.14
N ARG A 37 -13.24 12.51 13.58
CA ARG A 37 -13.46 12.09 12.18
C ARG A 37 -12.73 12.96 11.14
N ASN A 38 -12.65 14.27 11.36
CA ASN A 38 -11.97 15.18 10.45
C ASN A 38 -10.44 15.07 10.63
N LEU A 39 -9.97 14.83 11.86
CA LEU A 39 -8.56 14.53 12.12
C LEU A 39 -8.13 13.21 11.47
N ASP A 40 -8.99 12.19 11.54
CA ASP A 40 -8.81 10.90 10.85
C ASP A 40 -8.68 11.11 9.33
N LEU A 41 -9.52 11.98 8.74
CA LEU A 41 -9.45 12.34 7.32
C LEU A 41 -8.18 13.13 6.96
N ILE A 42 -7.81 14.12 7.78
CA ILE A 42 -6.59 14.91 7.60
C ILE A 42 -5.37 14.00 7.66
N ALA A 43 -5.31 13.08 8.62
CA ALA A 43 -4.21 12.12 8.74
C ALA A 43 -4.07 11.25 7.49
N LEU A 44 -5.17 10.82 6.86
CA LEU A 44 -5.12 10.08 5.59
C LEU A 44 -4.58 10.92 4.43
N VAL A 45 -5.06 12.17 4.30
CA VAL A 45 -4.62 13.07 3.23
C VAL A 45 -3.13 13.38 3.38
N LEU A 46 -2.66 13.61 4.61
CA LEU A 46 -1.28 13.95 4.92
C LEU A 46 -0.28 12.80 4.76
N LEU A 47 -0.72 11.57 4.52
CA LEU A 47 0.19 10.51 4.06
C LEU A 47 0.73 10.80 2.65
N SER A 48 -0.06 11.46 1.79
CA SER A 48 0.27 11.63 0.38
C SER A 48 1.47 12.57 0.12
N PRO A 49 1.60 13.72 0.80
CA PRO A 49 2.82 14.53 0.71
C PRO A 49 4.09 13.77 1.11
N GLY A 50 4.03 12.92 2.15
CA GLY A 50 5.18 12.10 2.55
C GLY A 50 5.64 11.16 1.43
N LEU A 51 4.69 10.60 0.68
CA LEU A 51 4.98 9.77 -0.50
C LEU A 51 5.57 10.56 -1.67
N LEU A 52 5.18 11.82 -1.85
CA LEU A 52 5.77 12.69 -2.87
C LEU A 52 7.21 13.06 -2.51
N LEU A 53 7.46 13.41 -1.25
CA LEU A 53 8.81 13.78 -0.77
C LEU A 53 9.82 12.64 -0.95
N LEU A 54 9.37 11.39 -0.91
CA LEU A 54 10.22 10.21 -1.11
C LEU A 54 10.71 10.03 -2.55
N ARG A 55 10.15 10.77 -3.51
CA ARG A 55 10.58 10.73 -4.91
C ARG A 55 11.80 11.60 -5.16
N GLU A 56 11.96 12.64 -4.36
CA GLU A 56 13.10 13.53 -4.44
C GLU A 56 14.22 12.99 -3.52
N PRO A 57 15.41 12.64 -4.06
CA PRO A 57 16.48 12.05 -3.26
C PRO A 57 16.87 12.93 -2.07
N ASP A 58 16.92 14.24 -2.27
CA ASP A 58 17.31 15.22 -1.26
C ASP A 58 16.28 15.37 -0.13
N LEU A 59 15.00 15.04 -0.40
CA LEU A 59 13.89 15.17 0.56
C LEU A 59 13.42 13.82 1.09
N ALA A 60 14.02 12.71 0.66
CA ALA A 60 13.60 11.37 1.04
C ALA A 60 13.60 11.17 2.56
N GLN A 61 14.62 11.69 3.26
CA GLN A 61 14.68 11.64 4.72
C GLN A 61 13.48 12.34 5.37
N VAL A 62 13.13 13.54 4.89
CA VAL A 62 11.97 14.29 5.38
C VAL A 62 10.68 13.51 5.10
N GLY A 63 10.57 12.90 3.92
CA GLY A 63 9.44 12.05 3.55
C GLY A 63 9.28 10.84 4.49
N PHE A 64 10.36 10.15 4.85
CA PHE A 64 10.32 9.03 5.79
C PHE A 64 9.86 9.47 7.19
N VAL A 65 10.46 10.54 7.73
CA VAL A 65 10.06 11.09 9.04
C VAL A 65 8.58 11.50 9.03
N TRP A 66 8.13 12.13 7.95
CA TRP A 66 6.74 12.55 7.78
C TRP A 66 5.76 11.37 7.80
N LEU A 67 6.05 10.31 7.05
CA LEU A 67 5.23 9.08 7.05
C LEU A 67 5.25 8.40 8.41
N PHE A 68 6.39 8.41 9.11
CA PHE A 68 6.49 7.84 10.45
C PHE A 68 5.60 8.58 11.46
N ILE A 69 5.58 9.91 11.41
CA ILE A 69 4.74 10.75 12.29
C ILE A 69 3.26 10.47 12.03
N TRP A 70 2.81 10.59 10.78
CA TRP A 70 1.39 10.40 10.46
C TRP A 70 0.94 8.94 10.57
N GLY A 71 1.85 7.99 10.30
CA GLY A 71 1.67 6.58 10.58
C GLY A 71 1.51 6.31 12.08
N ALA A 72 2.33 6.95 12.93
CA ALA A 72 2.21 6.83 14.39
C ALA A 72 0.90 7.44 14.92
N VAL A 73 0.44 8.57 14.35
CA VAL A 73 -0.86 9.17 14.67
C VAL A 73 -2.00 8.20 14.32
N LEU A 74 -1.98 7.60 13.13
CA LEU A 74 -2.95 6.60 12.71
C LEU A 74 -2.88 5.35 13.59
N PHE A 75 -1.68 4.91 13.96
CA PHE A 75 -1.49 3.75 14.83
C PHE A 75 -2.09 3.98 16.20
N ALA A 76 -1.76 5.11 16.84
CA ALA A 76 -2.35 5.51 18.11
C ALA A 76 -3.88 5.58 18.01
N ARG A 77 -4.39 6.13 16.91
CA ARG A 77 -5.83 6.19 16.65
C ARG A 77 -6.49 4.82 16.52
N MET A 78 -5.86 3.86 15.84
CA MET A 78 -6.35 2.48 15.72
C MET A 78 -6.31 1.76 17.08
N PHE A 79 -5.27 2.00 17.88
CA PHE A 79 -5.08 1.38 19.19
C PHE A 79 -6.04 1.95 20.24
N LEU A 80 -6.30 3.25 20.22
CA LEU A 80 -7.24 3.94 21.11
C LEU A 80 -8.71 3.76 20.68
N ASP A 81 -8.97 3.22 19.49
CA ASP A 81 -10.31 3.09 18.94
C ASP A 81 -11.30 2.28 19.81
N PRO A 82 -10.90 1.19 20.49
CA PRO A 82 -11.77 0.49 21.44
C PRO A 82 -12.17 1.33 22.66
N LEU A 83 -11.42 2.38 23.00
CA LEU A 83 -11.70 3.24 24.15
C LEU A 83 -12.75 4.33 23.86
N LEU A 84 -13.07 4.57 22.58
CA LEU A 84 -14.03 5.60 22.19
C LEU A 84 -15.48 5.12 22.39
N VAL A 85 -16.12 5.65 23.44
CA VAL A 85 -17.54 5.39 23.77
C VAL A 85 -18.49 5.97 22.71
N ARG A 86 -18.21 7.18 22.22
CA ARG A 86 -18.98 7.84 21.15
C ARG A 86 -18.12 7.92 19.90
N ARG A 87 -18.58 7.26 18.84
CA ARG A 87 -17.86 7.15 17.56
C ARG A 87 -18.39 8.18 16.57
N PRO A 88 -17.59 9.18 16.16
CA PRO A 88 -18.00 10.09 15.10
C PRO A 88 -17.80 9.39 13.75
N LEU A 89 -18.89 8.91 13.16
CA LEU A 89 -18.88 8.32 11.82
C LEU A 89 -18.44 9.36 10.77
N LEU A 90 -17.55 8.95 9.86
CA LEU A 90 -17.26 9.72 8.66
C LEU A 90 -18.42 9.53 7.68
N GLU A 91 -19.32 10.50 7.62
CA GLU A 91 -20.43 10.48 6.67
C GLU A 91 -20.10 11.37 5.47
N PRO A 92 -20.18 10.86 4.23
CA PRO A 92 -19.94 11.67 3.06
C PRO A 92 -20.98 12.80 2.93
N ASN A 93 -20.55 13.95 2.41
CA ASN A 93 -21.38 15.08 2.05
C ASN A 93 -22.18 14.82 0.76
N LEU A 94 -21.70 13.91 -0.07
CA LEU A 94 -22.33 13.55 -1.34
C LEU A 94 -23.41 12.47 -1.15
N ASN A 95 -24.47 12.53 -1.95
CA ASN A 95 -25.52 11.52 -1.93
C ASN A 95 -25.01 10.17 -2.48
N THR A 96 -25.76 9.09 -2.22
CA THR A 96 -25.36 7.72 -2.61
C THR A 96 -25.14 7.59 -4.12
N SER A 97 -26.03 8.16 -4.94
CA SER A 97 -25.92 8.08 -6.40
C SER A 97 -24.66 8.77 -6.93
N GLY A 98 -24.33 9.94 -6.38
CA GLY A 98 -23.11 10.67 -6.71
C GLY A 98 -21.85 9.92 -6.28
N LEU A 99 -21.86 9.25 -5.13
CA LEU A 99 -20.74 8.41 -4.69
C LEU A 99 -20.55 7.18 -5.57
N VAL A 100 -21.64 6.53 -6.00
CA VAL A 100 -21.56 5.40 -6.94
C VAL A 100 -21.00 5.85 -8.28
N PHE A 101 -21.51 6.96 -8.82
CA PHE A 101 -21.01 7.53 -10.07
C PHE A 101 -19.52 7.90 -9.96
N LEU A 102 -19.13 8.62 -8.90
CA LEU A 102 -17.74 8.97 -8.61
C LEU A 102 -16.86 7.72 -8.50
N GLY A 103 -17.31 6.70 -7.77
CA GLY A 103 -16.59 5.43 -7.61
C GLY A 103 -16.38 4.71 -8.94
N ILE A 104 -17.40 4.62 -9.80
CA ILE A 104 -17.29 4.00 -11.13
C ILE A 104 -16.33 4.79 -12.02
N ALA A 105 -16.44 6.12 -12.03
CA ALA A 105 -15.56 6.99 -12.82
C ALA A 105 -14.09 6.84 -12.38
N LEU A 106 -13.82 6.89 -11.07
CA LEU A 106 -12.49 6.67 -10.51
C LEU A 106 -11.98 5.28 -10.86
N MET A 107 -12.80 4.24 -10.74
CA MET A 107 -12.42 2.87 -11.08
C MET A 107 -11.99 2.74 -12.54
N ILE A 108 -12.76 3.29 -13.48
CA ILE A 108 -12.42 3.28 -14.92
C ILE A 108 -11.08 4.00 -15.15
N PHE A 109 -10.93 5.21 -14.59
CA PHE A 109 -9.72 6.01 -14.75
C PHE A 109 -8.47 5.31 -14.20
N LEU A 110 -8.58 4.83 -12.97
CA LEU A 110 -7.51 4.18 -12.23
C LEU A 110 -7.13 2.82 -12.82
N PHE A 111 -8.09 2.01 -13.26
CA PHE A 111 -7.78 0.72 -13.87
C PHE A 111 -7.26 0.86 -15.30
N SER A 112 -7.68 1.89 -16.03
CA SER A 112 -7.07 2.26 -17.31
C SER A 112 -5.58 2.61 -17.13
N ARG A 113 -5.20 3.26 -16.01
CA ARG A 113 -3.80 3.51 -15.67
C ARG A 113 -3.01 2.20 -15.52
N ILE A 114 -3.54 1.20 -14.80
CA ILE A 114 -2.92 -0.13 -14.66
C ILE A 114 -2.73 -0.81 -16.03
N GLY A 115 -3.70 -0.65 -16.94
CA GLY A 115 -3.63 -1.24 -18.28
C GLY A 115 -2.62 -0.53 -19.20
N THR A 116 -2.34 0.74 -18.97
CA THR A 116 -1.56 1.61 -19.87
C THR A 116 -0.20 2.03 -19.33
N THR A 117 0.24 1.51 -18.19
CA THR A 117 1.63 1.62 -17.75
C THR A 117 2.54 0.94 -18.78
N GLU A 118 3.47 1.72 -19.34
CA GLU A 118 4.49 1.23 -20.24
C GLU A 118 5.72 0.80 -19.41
N PRO A 119 6.42 -0.27 -19.81
CA PRO A 119 7.67 -0.66 -19.19
C PRO A 119 8.67 0.50 -19.26
N PRO A 120 9.53 0.70 -18.24
CA PRO A 120 10.60 1.69 -18.32
C PRO A 120 11.42 1.40 -19.58
N GLN A 121 11.59 2.39 -20.47
CA GLN A 121 12.50 2.18 -21.60
C GLN A 121 13.93 2.10 -21.07
N PRO A 122 14.75 1.14 -21.54
CA PRO A 122 16.17 1.15 -21.21
C PRO A 122 16.76 2.50 -21.65
N PRO A 123 17.67 3.10 -20.87
CA PRO A 123 18.32 4.34 -21.27
C PRO A 123 18.95 4.13 -22.66
N PRO A 124 18.86 5.11 -23.57
CA PRO A 124 19.55 5.02 -24.85
C PRO A 124 21.04 4.76 -24.58
N ALA A 125 21.64 3.82 -25.30
CA ALA A 125 22.97 3.26 -25.04
C ALA A 125 24.16 4.25 -25.17
N GLU A 126 23.91 5.55 -25.31
CA GLU A 126 24.92 6.55 -25.65
C GLU A 126 24.73 7.86 -24.85
N ILE A 127 24.77 7.79 -23.53
CA ILE A 127 25.15 8.98 -22.75
C ILE A 127 26.41 8.62 -21.96
N PRO A 128 27.60 9.10 -22.35
CA PRO A 128 28.81 8.94 -21.57
C PRO A 128 28.62 9.59 -20.20
N TRP A 129 28.62 8.79 -19.14
CA TRP A 129 28.45 9.26 -17.76
C TRP A 129 29.68 10.08 -17.34
N VAL A 130 29.52 11.38 -17.11
CA VAL A 130 30.53 12.21 -16.43
C VAL A 130 30.27 12.10 -14.92
N SER A 131 31.15 11.44 -14.17
CA SER A 131 31.03 11.31 -12.72
C SER A 131 31.25 12.65 -12.00
N PRO A 132 30.35 13.09 -11.09
CA PRO A 132 30.58 14.24 -10.22
C PRO A 132 31.65 13.88 -9.17
N GLY A 133 32.90 14.29 -9.41
CA GLY A 133 33.99 14.08 -8.45
C GLY A 133 35.39 13.95 -9.04
N HIS A 134 35.52 13.86 -10.37
CA HIS A 134 36.81 13.98 -11.03
C HIS A 134 36.88 15.33 -11.75
N THR A 135 37.57 16.31 -11.15
CA THR A 135 38.33 17.28 -11.95
C THR A 135 39.49 16.54 -12.61
N ALA A 136 39.18 15.65 -13.55
CA ALA A 136 40.11 15.31 -14.62
C ALA A 136 40.01 16.48 -15.59
N GLY A 137 41.15 17.12 -15.89
CA GLY A 137 41.22 18.24 -16.80
C GLY A 137 40.43 17.95 -18.07
N ILE A 138 39.56 18.88 -18.45
CA ILE A 138 38.98 18.90 -19.77
C ILE A 138 40.14 19.16 -20.72
N GLU A 139 40.85 18.11 -21.15
CA GLU A 139 41.54 18.15 -22.42
C GLU A 139 40.46 18.05 -23.48
N THR A 140 39.96 19.22 -23.90
CA THR A 140 39.30 19.38 -25.19
C THR A 140 40.15 18.68 -26.25
N PRO A 141 39.58 17.89 -27.17
CA PRO A 141 40.32 17.55 -28.37
C PRO A 141 40.66 18.88 -29.03
N ILE A 142 41.95 19.23 -29.06
CA ILE A 142 42.44 20.35 -29.84
C ILE A 142 42.28 19.94 -31.30
N THR A 143 41.08 20.07 -31.84
CA THR A 143 40.92 20.37 -33.25
C THR A 143 41.61 21.72 -33.42
N GLN A 144 42.78 21.72 -34.06
CA GLN A 144 43.42 22.93 -34.55
C GLN A 144 42.49 23.59 -35.57
N GLY A 145 41.51 24.35 -35.08
CA GLY A 145 40.62 25.21 -35.83
C GLY A 145 41.03 26.67 -35.63
N ARG A 146 41.15 27.40 -36.73
CA ARG A 146 41.54 28.81 -36.81
C ARG A 146 40.73 29.69 -35.83
N ALA A 147 41.41 30.58 -35.11
CA ALA A 147 40.76 31.56 -34.23
C ALA A 147 39.87 32.54 -35.04
N PRO A 148 38.65 32.85 -34.57
CA PRO A 148 37.74 33.76 -35.26
C PRO A 148 38.31 35.18 -35.28
N THR A 149 38.26 35.81 -36.45
CA THR A 149 38.98 37.08 -36.73
C THR A 149 38.11 38.31 -36.56
N SER A 150 36.82 38.17 -36.23
CA SER A 150 35.94 39.31 -36.01
C SER A 150 34.91 39.07 -34.90
N LEU A 151 34.52 40.17 -34.24
CA LEU A 151 33.60 40.17 -33.11
C LEU A 151 32.19 39.67 -33.48
N THR A 152 31.79 39.86 -34.75
CA THR A 152 30.56 39.33 -35.34
C THR A 152 30.57 37.80 -35.48
N GLU A 153 31.72 37.21 -35.83
CA GLU A 153 31.90 35.76 -35.96
C GLU A 153 31.83 35.06 -34.58
N ALA A 154 32.33 35.75 -33.54
CA ALA A 154 32.22 35.29 -32.16
C ALA A 154 30.77 35.31 -31.65
N ILE A 155 30.00 36.35 -31.99
CA ILE A 155 28.59 36.46 -31.57
C ILE A 155 27.72 35.40 -32.24
N ASP A 156 27.87 35.15 -33.54
CA ASP A 156 27.10 34.11 -34.25
C ASP A 156 27.39 32.70 -33.72
N SER A 157 28.64 32.40 -33.34
CA SER A 157 28.99 31.12 -32.72
C SER A 157 28.38 30.94 -31.32
N SER A 158 28.30 32.02 -30.54
CA SER A 158 27.70 32.00 -29.19
C SER A 158 26.17 31.88 -29.22
N LEU A 159 25.53 32.41 -30.26
CA LEU A 159 24.09 32.27 -30.47
C LEU A 159 23.72 30.85 -30.89
N TRP A 160 24.56 30.19 -31.70
CA TRP A 160 24.37 28.77 -32.03
C TRP A 160 24.53 27.86 -30.80
N GLU A 161 25.53 28.10 -29.94
CA GLU A 161 25.68 27.35 -28.67
C GLU A 161 24.52 27.60 -27.69
N ALA A 162 24.03 28.85 -27.59
CA ALA A 162 22.87 29.17 -26.76
C ALA A 162 21.58 28.51 -27.27
N GLN A 163 21.45 28.32 -28.58
CA GLN A 163 20.28 27.73 -29.21
C GLN A 163 20.32 26.20 -29.26
N SER A 164 21.51 25.59 -29.29
CA SER A 164 21.71 24.14 -29.12
C SER A 164 21.63 23.68 -27.65
N THR A 165 21.70 24.60 -26.68
CA THR A 165 21.57 24.31 -25.24
C THR A 165 20.11 24.32 -24.75
N ILE A 166 19.14 24.65 -25.61
CA ILE A 166 17.71 24.44 -25.34
C ILE A 166 17.28 23.11 -25.97
N GLN A 167 17.91 22.03 -25.53
CA GLN A 167 17.22 20.74 -25.54
C GLN A 167 16.16 20.83 -24.43
N PRO A 168 14.89 20.46 -24.68
CA PRO A 168 13.97 20.31 -23.58
C PRO A 168 14.61 19.29 -22.65
N VAL A 169 14.93 19.70 -21.42
CA VAL A 169 15.29 18.78 -20.34
C VAL A 169 14.09 17.84 -20.26
N ALA A 170 14.21 16.69 -20.92
CA ALA A 170 13.23 15.63 -20.87
C ALA A 170 13.23 15.19 -19.42
N TYR A 171 12.29 15.73 -18.63
CA TYR A 171 11.92 15.17 -17.35
C TYR A 171 11.59 13.71 -17.63
N PHE A 172 12.56 12.83 -17.36
CA PHE A 172 12.40 11.41 -17.41
C PHE A 172 11.22 11.08 -16.50
N GLU A 173 10.07 10.80 -17.10
CA GLU A 173 8.85 10.41 -16.40
C GLU A 173 9.12 9.01 -15.83
N LYS A 174 9.70 9.02 -14.63
CA LYS A 174 10.14 7.87 -13.84
C LYS A 174 8.90 7.11 -13.40
N ASN A 175 8.38 6.29 -14.31
CA ASN A 175 7.12 5.57 -14.19
C ASN A 175 7.25 4.34 -13.30
N SER A 176 7.65 4.53 -12.04
CA SER A 176 7.12 3.79 -10.89
C SER A 176 7.57 4.47 -9.59
N PRO A 177 6.70 4.64 -8.58
CA PRO A 177 7.07 5.13 -7.24
C PRO A 177 8.08 4.25 -6.48
N TRP A 178 8.49 3.12 -7.07
CA TRP A 178 9.12 1.99 -6.39
C TRP A 178 10.47 1.61 -6.95
N GLN A 179 10.93 2.28 -8.02
CA GLN A 179 12.35 2.37 -8.31
C GLN A 179 12.98 3.29 -7.28
N VAL A 180 13.21 2.74 -6.08
CA VAL A 180 14.17 3.31 -5.16
C VAL A 180 15.48 3.48 -5.93
N ILE A 181 16.03 4.68 -5.81
CA ILE A 181 17.27 5.10 -6.44
C ILE A 181 18.38 4.22 -5.88
N SER A 182 18.74 3.16 -6.60
CA SER A 182 20.07 2.57 -6.48
C SER A 182 20.99 3.43 -7.33
N TYR A 183 21.87 4.20 -6.70
CA TYR A 183 23.05 4.73 -7.37
C TYR A 183 23.99 3.54 -7.59
N ALA A 184 23.77 2.80 -8.67
CA ALA A 184 24.73 1.79 -9.09
C ALA A 184 26.05 2.51 -9.42
N GLN A 185 27.12 2.15 -8.72
CA GLN A 185 28.47 2.59 -9.04
C GLN A 185 28.79 2.07 -10.47
N PRO A 186 29.33 2.89 -11.40
CA PRO A 186 29.30 2.58 -12.83
C PRO A 186 30.22 1.42 -13.26
N ASP A 187 31.10 0.95 -12.37
CA ASP A 187 32.24 0.11 -12.75
C ASP A 187 32.12 -1.36 -12.29
N SER A 188 31.03 -1.74 -11.62
CA SER A 188 30.70 -3.14 -11.40
C SER A 188 29.72 -3.57 -12.48
N GLU A 189 30.17 -4.41 -13.43
CA GLU A 189 29.23 -5.23 -14.20
C GLU A 189 28.23 -5.84 -13.20
N PRO A 190 26.92 -5.72 -13.43
CA PRO A 190 25.98 -6.42 -12.60
C PRO A 190 26.22 -7.90 -12.89
N GLU A 191 27.01 -8.55 -12.04
CA GLU A 191 26.94 -9.99 -11.87
C GLU A 191 25.51 -10.23 -11.39
N VAL A 192 24.60 -10.42 -12.35
CA VAL A 192 23.22 -10.83 -12.13
C VAL A 192 23.35 -12.23 -11.56
N ALA A 193 23.60 -12.30 -10.26
CA ALA A 193 23.52 -13.54 -9.54
C ALA A 193 22.10 -14.04 -9.76
N ASP A 194 21.99 -15.12 -10.54
CA ASP A 194 20.80 -15.93 -10.74
C ASP A 194 20.39 -16.53 -9.39
N LEU A 195 20.01 -15.70 -8.44
CA LEU A 195 19.26 -16.15 -7.29
C LEU A 195 17.93 -16.60 -7.88
N PRO A 196 17.54 -17.89 -7.72
CA PRO A 196 16.21 -18.31 -8.14
C PRO A 196 15.22 -17.35 -7.48
N TYR A 197 14.11 -17.01 -8.14
CA TYR A 197 13.02 -16.23 -7.56
C TYR A 197 11.80 -17.14 -7.46
N TRP A 198 11.12 -17.15 -6.32
CA TRP A 198 9.85 -17.86 -6.20
C TRP A 198 8.90 -17.31 -7.28
N PRO A 199 8.35 -18.15 -8.19
CA PRO A 199 7.56 -17.69 -9.35
C PRO A 199 6.34 -16.89 -8.92
N PHE A 200 5.81 -17.17 -7.73
CA PHE A 200 4.70 -16.42 -7.18
C PHE A 200 5.12 -15.07 -6.60
N PHE A 201 6.32 -14.91 -6.02
CA PHE A 201 6.80 -13.60 -5.58
C PHE A 201 7.13 -12.68 -6.77
N SER A 202 7.69 -13.22 -7.84
CA SER A 202 7.84 -12.47 -9.10
C SER A 202 6.50 -12.18 -9.77
N MET A 203 5.54 -13.10 -9.69
CA MET A 203 4.17 -12.91 -10.21
C MET A 203 3.36 -11.87 -9.42
N ILE A 204 3.61 -11.68 -8.13
CA ILE A 204 2.94 -10.62 -7.36
C ILE A 204 3.78 -9.34 -7.26
N GLY A 205 5.09 -9.39 -7.57
CA GLY A 205 5.96 -8.22 -7.69
C GLY A 205 6.79 -7.90 -6.44
N TYR A 206 7.15 -8.89 -5.64
CA TYR A 206 8.15 -8.74 -4.57
C TYR A 206 9.58 -8.82 -5.12
N THR A 207 10.46 -7.91 -4.68
CA THR A 207 11.90 -7.88 -5.01
C THR A 207 12.73 -8.49 -3.87
N THR A 208 13.91 -9.02 -4.18
CA THR A 208 14.96 -9.36 -3.20
C THR A 208 16.12 -8.36 -3.29
N GLN A 209 16.76 -8.11 -2.14
CA GLN A 209 18.08 -7.50 -1.83
C GLN A 209 18.77 -6.46 -2.73
N THR A 210 18.68 -6.52 -4.05
CA THR A 210 19.13 -5.44 -4.94
C THR A 210 17.91 -4.58 -5.26
N GLY A 211 17.85 -3.35 -4.75
CA GLY A 211 16.70 -2.43 -4.83
C GLY A 211 16.16 -2.08 -6.23
N SER A 212 16.55 -2.80 -7.28
CA SER A 212 15.96 -2.76 -8.60
C SER A 212 14.82 -3.77 -8.75
N ILE A 213 13.61 -3.28 -9.02
CA ILE A 213 12.60 -4.09 -9.71
C ILE A 213 13.27 -4.53 -11.03
N PRO A 214 13.35 -5.84 -11.36
CA PRO A 214 13.82 -6.25 -12.68
C PRO A 214 13.02 -5.45 -13.72
N PRO A 215 13.67 -4.85 -14.73
CA PRO A 215 12.96 -4.11 -15.78
C PRO A 215 11.72 -4.88 -16.20
N GLU A 216 10.56 -4.22 -16.36
CA GLU A 216 9.29 -4.92 -16.65
C GLU A 216 9.41 -5.77 -17.94
N ASP A 217 10.38 -5.43 -18.77
CA ASP A 217 10.93 -6.04 -19.98
C ASP A 217 11.56 -7.43 -19.73
N SER A 218 12.16 -7.67 -18.55
CA SER A 218 12.74 -8.95 -18.14
C SER A 218 11.70 -10.06 -17.94
N PHE A 219 10.42 -9.69 -17.74
CA PHE A 219 9.34 -10.66 -17.61
C PHE A 219 8.77 -11.08 -18.97
N SER A 220 8.32 -12.33 -19.07
CA SER A 220 7.55 -12.74 -20.24
C SER A 220 6.27 -11.91 -20.36
N GLN A 221 5.78 -11.69 -21.59
CA GLN A 221 4.55 -10.92 -21.82
C GLN A 221 3.37 -11.46 -20.99
N GLY A 222 3.30 -12.79 -20.82
CA GLY A 222 2.29 -13.46 -19.99
C GLY A 222 2.36 -13.03 -18.53
N VAL A 223 3.55 -13.00 -17.91
CA VAL A 223 3.70 -12.59 -16.50
C VAL A 223 3.28 -11.13 -16.29
N ARG A 224 3.59 -10.23 -17.22
CA ARG A 224 3.12 -8.83 -17.15
C ARG A 224 1.60 -8.71 -17.17
N ILE A 225 0.95 -9.43 -18.08
CA ILE A 225 -0.53 -9.42 -18.19
C ILE A 225 -1.15 -9.97 -16.90
N TRP A 226 -0.63 -11.08 -16.38
CA TRP A 226 -1.12 -11.68 -15.14
C TRP A 226 -0.99 -10.74 -13.93
N ARG A 227 0.14 -10.01 -13.80
CA ARG A 227 0.33 -8.99 -12.75
C ARG A 227 -0.76 -7.92 -12.79
N ARG A 228 -1.08 -7.40 -13.98
CA ARG A 228 -2.11 -6.38 -14.18
C ARG A 228 -3.50 -6.91 -13.81
N ILE A 229 -3.83 -8.11 -14.28
CA ILE A 229 -5.10 -8.79 -13.95
C ILE A 229 -5.22 -8.98 -12.44
N LEU A 230 -4.17 -9.52 -11.79
CA LEU A 230 -4.16 -9.77 -10.36
C LEU A 230 -4.34 -8.48 -9.56
N CYS A 231 -3.71 -7.38 -10.00
CA CYS A 231 -3.86 -6.09 -9.34
C CYS A 231 -5.30 -5.56 -9.44
N ILE A 232 -5.90 -5.57 -10.64
CA ILE A 232 -7.29 -5.16 -10.88
C ILE A 232 -8.25 -5.99 -10.03
N LEU A 233 -8.10 -7.32 -10.05
CA LEU A 233 -8.94 -8.23 -9.27
C LEU A 233 -8.79 -8.00 -7.76
N SER A 234 -7.58 -7.70 -7.27
CA SER A 234 -7.33 -7.41 -5.86
C SER A 234 -8.01 -6.11 -5.41
N HIS A 235 -7.92 -5.04 -6.21
CA HIS A 235 -8.65 -3.79 -5.92
C HIS A 235 -10.16 -4.00 -5.95
N LEU A 236 -10.69 -4.72 -6.94
CA LEU A 236 -12.12 -5.08 -6.99
C LEU A 236 -12.54 -5.88 -5.76
N ALA A 237 -11.72 -6.85 -5.34
CA ALA A 237 -11.97 -7.64 -4.14
C ALA A 237 -11.99 -6.78 -2.87
N ILE A 238 -11.13 -5.76 -2.76
CA ILE A 238 -11.16 -4.77 -1.66
C ILE A 238 -12.47 -3.98 -1.69
N LEU A 239 -12.86 -3.43 -2.83
CA LEU A 239 -14.07 -2.61 -2.98
C LEU A 239 -15.33 -3.41 -2.61
N VAL A 240 -15.47 -4.60 -3.19
CA VAL A 240 -16.59 -5.50 -2.89
C VAL A 240 -16.55 -5.93 -1.43
N GLY A 241 -15.38 -6.28 -0.90
CA GLY A 241 -15.21 -6.67 0.50
C GLY A 241 -15.64 -5.57 1.48
N ILE A 242 -15.24 -4.33 1.24
CA ILE A 242 -15.64 -3.16 2.04
C ILE A 242 -17.16 -2.97 2.04
N VAL A 243 -17.79 -3.03 0.86
CA VAL A 243 -19.26 -2.89 0.73
C VAL A 243 -19.98 -4.04 1.42
N VAL A 244 -19.49 -5.27 1.27
CA VAL A 244 -20.05 -6.47 1.92
C VAL A 244 -19.95 -6.36 3.44
N ILE A 245 -18.80 -5.95 3.99
CA ILE A 245 -18.62 -5.73 5.43
C ILE A 245 -19.59 -4.66 5.92
N SER A 246 -19.70 -3.54 5.21
CA SER A 246 -20.57 -2.44 5.64
C SER A 246 -22.05 -2.82 5.58
N TYR A 247 -22.46 -3.54 4.54
CA TYR A 247 -23.84 -4.03 4.41
C TYR A 247 -24.19 -5.09 5.47
N ARG A 248 -23.36 -6.13 5.62
CA ARG A 248 -23.66 -7.28 6.49
C ARG A 248 -23.32 -7.05 7.96
N HIS A 249 -22.24 -6.32 8.23
CA HIS A 249 -21.67 -6.19 9.57
C HIS A 249 -21.98 -4.85 10.19
N PHE A 250 -21.92 -3.75 9.42
CA PHE A 250 -22.26 -2.42 9.92
C PHE A 250 -23.76 -2.10 9.81
N GLY A 251 -24.51 -2.83 8.98
CA GLY A 251 -25.96 -2.62 8.79
C GLY A 251 -26.29 -1.35 8.00
N ASN A 252 -25.31 -0.75 7.32
CA ASN A 252 -25.49 0.44 6.52
C ASN A 252 -24.76 0.28 5.17
N GLY A 253 -25.52 0.09 4.10
CA GLY A 253 -24.95 -0.03 2.75
C GLY A 253 -24.36 1.29 2.24
N LYS A 254 -24.92 2.44 2.65
CA LYS A 254 -24.47 3.76 2.21
C LYS A 254 -23.07 4.07 2.72
N THR A 255 -22.75 3.68 3.96
CA THR A 255 -21.39 3.84 4.49
C THR A 255 -20.39 3.02 3.69
N GLY A 256 -20.75 1.80 3.28
CA GLY A 256 -19.87 0.97 2.44
C GLY A 256 -19.51 1.59 1.10
N ILE A 257 -20.50 2.19 0.42
CA ILE A 257 -20.27 2.93 -0.83
C ILE A 257 -19.37 4.15 -0.55
N GLY A 258 -19.60 4.86 0.56
CA GLY A 258 -18.74 5.97 1.00
C GLY A 258 -17.30 5.55 1.27
N VAL A 259 -17.07 4.41 1.94
CA VAL A 259 -15.72 3.90 2.20
C VAL A 259 -15.02 3.50 0.90
N ALA A 260 -15.73 2.79 0.02
CA ALA A 260 -15.18 2.34 -1.26
C ALA A 260 -14.80 3.52 -2.17
N ALA A 261 -15.65 4.55 -2.22
CA ALA A 261 -15.35 5.79 -2.93
C ALA A 261 -14.13 6.49 -2.34
N LEU A 262 -14.01 6.57 -1.01
CA LEU A 262 -12.84 7.17 -0.35
C LEU A 262 -11.57 6.38 -0.65
N TYR A 263 -11.62 5.04 -0.62
CA TYR A 263 -10.47 4.20 -0.95
C TYR A 263 -9.91 4.51 -2.35
N LEU A 264 -10.78 4.62 -3.37
CA LEU A 264 -10.36 4.97 -4.73
C LEU A 264 -9.88 6.42 -4.84
N LEU A 265 -10.49 7.31 -4.07
CA LEU A 265 -10.21 8.74 -4.10
C LEU A 265 -8.90 9.10 -3.38
N LEU A 266 -8.43 8.27 -2.45
CA LEU A 266 -7.22 8.56 -1.69
C LEU A 266 -6.00 8.64 -2.61
N PRO A 267 -5.20 9.73 -2.54
CA PRO A 267 -4.04 9.87 -3.41
C PRO A 267 -3.02 8.76 -3.21
N SER A 268 -2.86 8.27 -1.97
CA SER A 268 -2.01 7.12 -1.66
C SER A 268 -2.41 5.85 -2.44
N THR A 269 -3.70 5.58 -2.61
CA THR A 269 -4.18 4.43 -3.38
C THR A 269 -3.82 4.58 -4.85
N ALA A 270 -4.03 5.77 -5.42
CA ALA A 270 -3.73 6.04 -6.81
C ALA A 270 -2.23 5.92 -7.10
N MET A 271 -1.36 6.34 -6.15
CA MET A 271 0.09 6.16 -6.26
C MET A 271 0.52 4.70 -6.31
N HIS A 272 -0.16 3.83 -5.55
CA HIS A 272 0.25 2.43 -5.32
C HIS A 272 -0.56 1.44 -6.15
N ILE A 273 -1.24 1.93 -7.20
CA ILE A 273 -2.31 1.19 -7.84
C ILE A 273 -1.84 0.01 -8.70
N ASP A 274 -0.61 0.07 -9.19
CA ASP A 274 0.06 -0.92 -10.03
C ASP A 274 0.85 -1.96 -9.21
N TYR A 275 0.97 -1.78 -7.89
CA TYR A 275 1.76 -2.65 -7.02
C TYR A 275 0.93 -3.83 -6.46
N ALA A 276 0.80 -4.90 -7.25
CA ALA A 276 0.00 -6.08 -6.91
C ALA A 276 0.40 -6.75 -5.58
N ALA A 277 1.70 -6.81 -5.28
CA ALA A 277 2.28 -7.33 -4.04
C ALA A 277 1.73 -6.60 -2.80
N GLY A 278 1.43 -5.32 -2.93
CA GLY A 278 0.80 -4.49 -1.91
C GLY A 278 -0.69 -4.76 -1.74
N VAL A 279 -1.41 -5.01 -2.84
CA VAL A 279 -2.88 -4.95 -2.83
C VAL A 279 -3.50 -6.31 -2.54
N LEU A 280 -2.90 -7.40 -3.02
CA LEU A 280 -3.43 -8.76 -2.84
C LEU A 280 -3.57 -9.15 -1.36
N PRO A 281 -2.54 -8.98 -0.49
CA PRO A 281 -2.68 -9.33 0.92
C PRO A 281 -3.78 -8.54 1.63
N ALA A 282 -3.91 -7.26 1.29
CA ALA A 282 -4.94 -6.39 1.85
C ALA A 282 -6.34 -6.86 1.46
N ALA A 283 -6.53 -7.26 0.20
CA ALA A 283 -7.78 -7.87 -0.27
C ALA A 283 -8.12 -9.13 0.52
N LEU A 284 -7.14 -10.01 0.73
CA LEU A 284 -7.31 -11.24 1.52
C LEU A 284 -7.67 -10.92 2.98
N LEU A 285 -7.04 -9.93 3.61
CA LEU A 285 -7.36 -9.51 4.97
C LEU A 285 -8.78 -8.92 5.08
N VAL A 286 -9.19 -8.10 4.11
CA VAL A 286 -10.57 -7.59 4.04
C VAL A 286 -11.56 -8.75 3.94
N TRP A 287 -11.30 -9.76 3.10
CA TRP A 287 -12.16 -10.93 3.00
C TRP A 287 -12.11 -11.85 4.22
N ALA A 288 -10.97 -11.95 4.91
CA ALA A 288 -10.87 -12.63 6.20
C ALA A 288 -11.81 -12.00 7.24
N LEU A 289 -11.86 -10.66 7.29
CA LEU A 289 -12.79 -9.92 8.15
C LEU A 289 -14.24 -10.02 7.67
N ALA A 290 -14.50 -9.99 6.36
CA ALA A 290 -15.83 -10.20 5.81
C ALA A 290 -16.39 -11.58 6.20
N ALA A 291 -15.52 -12.60 6.23
CA ALA A 291 -15.82 -13.97 6.59
C ALA A 291 -15.63 -14.29 8.08
N TYR A 292 -15.53 -13.31 8.98
CA TYR A 292 -15.23 -13.55 10.41
C TYR A 292 -16.22 -14.50 11.12
N ARG A 293 -17.46 -14.63 10.61
CA ARG A 293 -18.45 -15.57 11.17
C ARG A 293 -18.17 -17.03 10.79
N TRP A 294 -17.33 -17.28 9.80
CA TRP A 294 -16.97 -18.60 9.29
C TRP A 294 -15.48 -18.85 9.55
N PRO A 295 -15.13 -19.46 10.70
CA PRO A 295 -13.74 -19.56 11.14
C PRO A 295 -12.83 -20.22 10.10
N VAL A 296 -13.31 -21.25 9.39
CA VAL A 296 -12.54 -21.92 8.32
C VAL A 296 -12.19 -20.96 7.19
N ALA A 297 -13.18 -20.23 6.66
CA ALA A 297 -12.97 -19.29 5.55
C ALA A 297 -12.06 -18.13 5.98
N CYS A 298 -12.27 -17.61 7.19
CA CYS A 298 -11.41 -16.59 7.79
C CYS A 298 -9.94 -17.06 7.87
N GLY A 299 -9.73 -18.29 8.36
CA GLY A 299 -8.41 -18.92 8.43
C GLY A 299 -7.77 -19.09 7.06
N ILE A 300 -8.53 -19.54 6.05
CA ILE A 300 -8.04 -19.70 4.67
C ILE A 300 -7.54 -18.37 4.10
N PHE A 301 -8.34 -17.30 4.20
CA PHE A 301 -7.95 -15.99 3.70
C PHE A 301 -6.72 -15.43 4.44
N LEU A 302 -6.66 -15.57 5.77
CA LEU A 302 -5.49 -15.15 6.54
C LEU A 302 -4.24 -15.98 6.19
N GLY A 303 -4.39 -17.28 5.98
CA GLY A 303 -3.29 -18.17 5.60
C GLY A 303 -2.72 -17.82 4.23
N PHE A 304 -3.57 -17.58 3.23
CA PHE A 304 -3.14 -17.08 1.93
C PHE A 304 -2.49 -15.69 2.02
N SER A 305 -3.01 -14.80 2.88
CA SER A 305 -2.41 -13.48 3.10
C SER A 305 -1.02 -13.62 3.74
N THR A 306 -0.85 -14.56 4.69
CA THR A 306 0.42 -14.85 5.36
C THR A 306 1.46 -15.48 4.43
N ALA A 307 1.00 -16.21 3.42
CA ALA A 307 1.88 -16.75 2.39
C ALA A 307 2.25 -15.70 1.32
N ALA A 308 1.35 -14.74 1.07
CA ALA A 308 1.63 -13.60 0.17
C ALA A 308 2.60 -12.58 0.81
N ILE A 309 2.46 -12.36 2.11
CA ILE A 309 3.37 -11.56 2.96
C ILE A 309 3.47 -12.22 4.32
N PHE A 310 4.64 -12.27 4.94
CA PHE A 310 4.80 -12.96 6.23
C PHE A 310 4.10 -12.25 7.41
N TYR A 311 3.85 -10.93 7.32
CA TYR A 311 3.38 -10.11 8.45
C TYR A 311 2.00 -10.47 9.06
N PRO A 312 0.98 -10.89 8.29
CA PRO A 312 -0.27 -11.40 8.83
C PRO A 312 -0.11 -12.60 9.78
N LEU A 313 1.04 -13.28 9.81
CA LEU A 313 1.38 -14.25 10.85
C LEU A 313 1.24 -13.64 12.26
N PHE A 314 1.64 -12.37 12.42
CA PHE A 314 1.55 -11.65 13.70
C PHE A 314 0.12 -11.28 14.10
N LEU A 315 -0.87 -11.51 13.23
CA LEU A 315 -2.28 -11.40 13.58
C LEU A 315 -2.78 -12.67 14.29
N MET A 316 -2.03 -13.77 14.27
CA MET A 316 -2.45 -15.04 14.87
C MET A 316 -2.85 -14.91 16.34
N PRO A 317 -2.08 -14.25 17.24
CA PRO A 317 -2.51 -14.02 18.62
C PRO A 317 -3.90 -13.36 18.73
N LEU A 318 -4.18 -12.37 17.89
CA LEU A 318 -5.45 -11.65 17.87
C LEU A 318 -6.61 -12.55 17.42
N PHE A 319 -6.46 -13.25 16.29
CA PHE A 319 -7.51 -14.11 15.73
C PHE A 319 -7.74 -15.37 16.57
N VAL A 320 -6.67 -15.98 17.10
CA VAL A 320 -6.75 -17.12 18.01
C VAL A 320 -7.51 -16.73 19.28
N SER A 321 -7.19 -15.57 19.86
CA SER A 321 -7.90 -15.07 21.04
C SER A 321 -9.36 -14.74 20.74
N PHE A 322 -9.67 -14.18 19.56
CA PHE A 322 -11.05 -13.93 19.12
C PHE A 322 -11.89 -15.21 19.00
N TYR A 323 -11.31 -16.30 18.51
CA TYR A 323 -12.00 -17.60 18.35
C TYR A 323 -11.80 -18.56 19.54
N TRP A 324 -11.14 -18.12 20.62
CA TRP A 324 -10.70 -18.97 21.74
C TRP A 324 -11.82 -19.84 22.31
N GLN A 325 -12.99 -19.23 22.58
CA GLN A 325 -14.13 -19.90 23.18
C GLN A 325 -14.81 -20.88 22.21
N LYS A 326 -14.96 -20.50 20.94
CA LYS A 326 -15.65 -21.29 19.91
C LYS A 326 -15.06 -20.98 18.54
N GLY A 327 -14.55 -22.02 17.88
CA GLY A 327 -14.14 -21.95 16.47
C GLY A 327 -12.63 -21.97 16.23
N ILE A 328 -11.79 -21.93 17.27
CA ILE A 328 -10.32 -21.96 17.15
C ILE A 328 -9.83 -23.12 16.26
N ARG A 329 -10.29 -24.36 16.50
CA ARG A 329 -9.88 -25.53 15.70
C ARG A 329 -10.21 -25.36 14.22
N ARG A 330 -11.40 -24.85 13.91
CA ARG A 330 -11.87 -24.63 12.53
C ARG A 330 -11.05 -23.54 11.84
N PHE A 331 -10.75 -22.48 12.57
CA PHE A 331 -9.87 -21.41 12.09
C PHE A 331 -8.46 -21.91 11.81
N LEU A 332 -7.85 -22.62 12.77
CA LEU A 332 -6.50 -23.17 12.63
C LEU A 332 -6.41 -24.20 11.49
N ILE A 333 -7.44 -25.02 11.27
CA ILE A 333 -7.49 -25.93 10.11
C ILE A 333 -7.47 -25.13 8.81
N GLY A 334 -8.34 -24.12 8.67
CA GLY A 334 -8.38 -23.29 7.46
C GLY A 334 -7.06 -22.58 7.18
N TYR A 335 -6.47 -21.99 8.23
CA TYR A 335 -5.17 -21.32 8.17
C TYR A 335 -4.03 -22.27 7.76
N SER A 336 -3.94 -23.42 8.43
CA SER A 336 -2.88 -24.40 8.20
C SER A 336 -2.99 -25.04 6.81
N VAL A 337 -4.22 -25.30 6.33
CA VAL A 337 -4.45 -25.81 4.97
C VAL A 337 -4.00 -24.77 3.94
N ALA A 338 -4.45 -23.53 4.03
CA ALA A 338 -4.08 -22.50 3.05
C ALA A 338 -2.58 -22.21 3.02
N LEU A 339 -1.95 -22.06 4.19
CA LEU A 339 -0.51 -21.86 4.30
C LEU A 339 0.26 -23.10 3.81
N GLY A 340 -0.15 -24.28 4.26
CA GLY A 340 0.45 -25.56 3.87
C GLY A 340 0.38 -25.81 2.36
N THR A 341 -0.74 -25.48 1.70
CA THR A 341 -0.87 -25.62 0.24
C THR A 341 0.15 -24.76 -0.50
N LEU A 342 0.37 -23.50 -0.09
CA LEU A 342 1.37 -22.65 -0.72
C LEU A 342 2.81 -23.05 -0.37
N LEU A 343 3.06 -23.53 0.86
CA LEU A 343 4.35 -24.06 1.25
C LEU A 343 4.72 -25.34 0.49
N ILE A 344 3.75 -26.25 0.32
CA ILE A 344 3.90 -27.46 -0.49
C ILE A 344 4.14 -27.08 -1.94
N LEU A 345 3.35 -26.16 -2.50
CA LEU A 345 3.61 -25.64 -3.84
C LEU A 345 5.04 -25.10 -3.93
N MET A 346 5.54 -24.41 -2.89
CA MET A 346 6.92 -23.92 -2.87
C MET A 346 8.05 -24.89 -2.75
N PHE A 347 7.80 -25.97 -2.04
CA PHE A 347 8.72 -27.08 -2.07
C PHE A 347 8.66 -27.83 -3.41
N SER A 348 7.46 -28.10 -3.93
CA SER A 348 7.25 -28.86 -5.17
C SER A 348 7.83 -28.19 -6.41
N LEU A 349 7.87 -26.87 -6.46
CA LEU A 349 8.49 -26.13 -7.56
C LEU A 349 10.02 -25.97 -7.40
N GLY A 350 10.64 -26.54 -6.35
CA GLY A 350 12.10 -26.56 -6.18
C GLY A 350 12.69 -25.35 -5.45
N TYR A 351 11.85 -24.51 -4.83
CA TYR A 351 12.28 -23.26 -4.18
C TYR A 351 12.31 -23.36 -2.66
N GLY A 352 12.29 -24.57 -2.09
CA GLY A 352 12.32 -24.78 -0.65
C GLY A 352 13.51 -24.12 0.06
N SER A 353 14.65 -23.99 -0.62
CA SER A 353 15.85 -23.31 -0.11
C SER A 353 15.63 -21.83 0.23
N MET A 354 14.65 -21.18 -0.40
CA MET A 354 14.28 -19.78 -0.12
C MET A 354 13.60 -19.57 1.22
N LEU A 355 12.96 -20.61 1.75
CA LEU A 355 12.28 -20.50 3.02
C LEU A 355 13.28 -20.13 4.13
N GLY A 356 14.49 -20.70 4.05
CA GLY A 356 15.59 -20.38 4.96
C GLY A 356 16.00 -18.91 4.87
N SER A 357 16.15 -18.34 3.67
CA SER A 357 16.51 -16.93 3.51
C SER A 357 15.41 -15.98 3.96
N HIS A 358 14.14 -16.32 3.73
CA HIS A 358 13.00 -15.52 4.21
C HIS A 358 12.87 -15.58 5.75
N LEU A 359 13.11 -16.73 6.37
CA LEU A 359 13.13 -16.85 7.83
C LEU A 359 14.35 -16.16 8.45
N ALA A 360 15.52 -16.24 7.81
CA ALA A 360 16.71 -15.51 8.24
C ALA A 360 16.49 -14.00 8.19
N PHE A 361 15.79 -13.48 7.16
CA PHE A 361 15.40 -12.07 7.08
C PHE A 361 14.54 -11.62 8.28
N LEU A 362 13.63 -12.48 8.75
CA LEU A 362 12.77 -12.19 9.90
C LEU A 362 13.55 -12.09 11.22
N VAL A 363 14.65 -12.83 11.37
CA VAL A 363 15.43 -12.91 12.61
C VAL A 363 16.62 -11.95 12.61
N GLN A 364 17.36 -11.87 11.50
CA GLN A 364 18.61 -11.13 11.42
C GLN A 364 18.41 -9.72 10.85
N GLY A 365 17.29 -9.45 10.17
CA GLY A 365 16.96 -8.13 9.65
C GLY A 365 18.11 -7.53 8.86
N ASP A 366 18.61 -8.30 7.89
CA ASP A 366 19.76 -8.05 7.01
C ASP A 366 20.32 -6.61 7.00
N SER A 367 21.62 -6.50 7.30
CA SER A 367 22.38 -5.26 7.35
C SER A 367 22.69 -4.67 5.98
N THR A 368 22.57 -5.44 4.89
CA THR A 368 22.96 -4.99 3.54
C THR A 368 21.95 -4.03 2.88
N GLY A 369 20.68 -4.05 3.31
CA GLY A 369 19.63 -3.14 2.83
C GLY A 369 19.34 -1.96 3.77
N ILE A 370 20.15 -1.78 4.81
CA ILE A 370 19.99 -0.66 5.76
C ILE A 370 20.22 0.66 5.03
N GLU A 371 21.22 0.75 4.16
CA GLU A 371 21.71 2.00 3.56
C GLU A 371 20.68 2.75 2.71
N ASP A 372 19.71 2.07 2.09
CA ASP A 372 18.71 2.70 1.22
C ASP A 372 17.32 2.91 1.87
N GLY A 373 17.10 2.35 3.06
CA GLY A 373 15.84 2.46 3.80
C GLY A 373 15.80 3.61 4.81
N PRO A 374 14.66 3.81 5.49
CA PRO A 374 14.54 4.80 6.57
C PRO A 374 15.58 4.57 7.68
N TRP A 375 15.98 3.31 7.89
CA TRP A 375 16.92 2.90 8.94
C TRP A 375 18.40 3.07 8.60
N GLY A 376 18.76 3.45 7.37
CA GLY A 376 20.14 3.85 7.03
C GLY A 376 20.27 5.28 6.54
N LYS A 377 19.22 5.86 5.96
CA LYS A 377 19.22 7.27 5.53
C LYS A 377 18.69 8.24 6.58
N SER A 378 17.73 7.83 7.42
CA SER A 378 16.95 8.77 8.25
C SER A 378 17.08 8.58 9.75
N PHE A 379 17.17 7.33 10.21
CA PHE A 379 17.20 6.95 11.62
C PHE A 379 18.41 6.07 11.91
N ASP A 380 18.93 6.13 13.14
CA ASP A 380 19.97 5.22 13.59
C ASP A 380 19.44 3.77 13.58
N PRO A 381 20.13 2.83 12.90
CA PRO A 381 19.77 1.41 12.87
C PRO A 381 19.55 0.79 14.26
N ALA A 382 20.18 1.34 15.30
CA ALA A 382 20.03 0.85 16.68
C ALA A 382 18.58 0.85 17.18
N PHE A 383 17.74 1.79 16.72
CA PHE A 383 16.33 1.88 17.13
C PHE A 383 15.40 0.86 16.46
N LYS A 384 15.87 0.18 15.40
CA LYS A 384 15.10 -0.85 14.68
C LYS A 384 14.77 -2.05 15.58
N LEU A 385 15.75 -2.56 16.34
CA LEU A 385 15.57 -3.74 17.20
C LEU A 385 14.57 -3.50 18.34
N PRO A 386 14.66 -2.40 19.13
CA PRO A 386 13.64 -2.08 20.13
C PRO A 386 12.24 -1.97 19.54
N LEU A 387 12.09 -1.41 18.33
CA LEU A 387 10.80 -1.26 17.67
C LEU A 387 10.22 -2.61 17.22
N GLN A 388 11.06 -3.51 16.70
CA GLN A 388 10.68 -4.89 16.40
C GLN A 388 10.22 -5.63 17.65
N VAL A 389 10.98 -5.53 18.75
CA VAL A 389 10.61 -6.15 20.03
C VAL A 389 9.30 -5.57 20.55
N ALA A 390 9.12 -4.25 20.50
CA ALA A 390 7.87 -3.60 20.89
C ALA A 390 6.67 -4.09 20.04
N PHE A 391 6.87 -4.26 18.74
CA PHE A 391 5.87 -4.84 17.84
C PHE A 391 5.52 -6.30 18.19
N LEU A 392 6.51 -7.14 18.49
CA LEU A 392 6.29 -8.52 18.91
C LEU A 392 5.54 -8.60 20.24
N ILE A 393 5.92 -7.75 21.21
CA ILE A 393 5.21 -7.62 22.48
C ILE A 393 3.76 -7.18 22.25
N LEU A 394 3.54 -6.19 21.39
CA LEU A 394 2.20 -5.73 21.02
C LEU A 394 1.37 -6.86 20.39
N SER A 395 1.92 -7.58 19.42
CA SER A 395 1.26 -8.73 18.79
C SER A 395 0.90 -9.80 19.83
N ALA A 396 1.86 -10.21 20.66
CA ALA A 396 1.63 -11.20 21.72
C ALA A 396 0.60 -10.72 22.75
N SER A 397 0.58 -9.42 23.08
CA SER A 397 -0.39 -8.85 24.02
C SER A 397 -1.83 -9.08 23.58
N PHE A 398 -2.10 -9.11 22.26
CA PHE A 398 -3.43 -9.41 21.72
C PHE A 398 -3.92 -10.83 22.02
N ALA A 399 -3.05 -11.77 22.40
CA ALA A 399 -3.48 -13.09 22.88
C ALA A 399 -4.30 -12.97 24.18
N VAL A 400 -3.89 -12.07 25.08
CA VAL A 400 -4.45 -11.94 26.44
C VAL A 400 -5.42 -10.76 26.55
N TRP A 401 -5.08 -9.63 25.93
CA TRP A 401 -5.81 -8.36 26.05
C TRP A 401 -6.27 -7.85 24.68
N PRO A 402 -7.48 -7.29 24.51
CA PRO A 402 -8.57 -7.18 25.47
C PRO A 402 -9.23 -8.54 25.80
N VAL A 403 -9.78 -8.67 27.01
CA VAL A 403 -10.39 -9.93 27.51
C VAL A 403 -11.63 -10.34 26.71
N ARG A 404 -12.46 -9.38 26.30
CA ARG A 404 -13.59 -9.61 25.38
C ARG A 404 -13.29 -8.96 24.04
N LYS A 405 -13.10 -9.78 23.01
CA LYS A 405 -12.87 -9.31 21.64
C LYS A 405 -14.18 -9.34 20.85
N ASN A 406 -14.59 -8.19 20.34
CA ASN A 406 -15.69 -8.02 19.40
C ASN A 406 -15.14 -7.75 17.98
N LEU A 407 -16.02 -7.73 16.97
CA LEU A 407 -15.63 -7.44 15.59
C LEU A 407 -14.90 -6.09 15.47
N GLY A 408 -15.26 -5.10 16.28
CA GLY A 408 -14.54 -3.83 16.35
C GLY A 408 -13.06 -4.06 16.73
N THR A 409 -12.79 -4.69 17.87
CA THR A 409 -11.41 -4.98 18.29
C THR A 409 -10.64 -5.82 17.27
N LEU A 410 -11.30 -6.70 16.52
CA LEU A 410 -10.68 -7.48 15.46
C LEU A 410 -10.25 -6.60 14.29
N ILE A 411 -11.14 -5.75 13.76
CA ILE A 411 -10.82 -4.84 12.65
C ILE A 411 -9.74 -3.83 13.06
N SER A 412 -9.86 -3.21 14.24
CA SER A 412 -8.90 -2.18 14.67
C SER A 412 -7.56 -2.77 15.08
N GLY A 413 -7.54 -3.94 15.73
CA GLY A 413 -6.32 -4.67 16.04
C GLY A 413 -5.59 -5.14 14.79
N THR A 414 -6.34 -5.61 13.78
CA THR A 414 -5.75 -5.99 12.47
C THR A 414 -5.15 -4.76 11.77
N ALA A 415 -5.87 -3.64 11.73
CA ALA A 415 -5.36 -2.38 11.18
C ALA A 415 -4.12 -1.87 11.94
N ALA A 416 -4.16 -1.89 13.27
CA ALA A 416 -3.06 -1.44 14.13
C ALA A 416 -1.80 -2.28 13.94
N LEU A 417 -1.91 -3.61 13.94
CA LEU A 417 -0.76 -4.49 13.73
C LEU A 417 -0.19 -4.36 12.32
N MET A 418 -1.04 -4.21 11.30
CA MET A 418 -0.57 -4.08 9.92
C MET A 418 0.06 -2.72 9.61
N LEU A 419 -0.38 -1.68 10.31
CA LEU A 419 0.27 -0.39 10.30
C LEU A 419 1.59 -0.42 11.11
N ALA A 420 1.59 -1.03 12.29
CA ALA A 420 2.78 -1.13 13.14
C ALA A 420 3.90 -1.95 12.47
N SER A 421 3.56 -2.96 11.66
CA SER A 421 4.56 -3.74 10.93
C SER A 421 5.34 -2.91 9.90
N GLN A 422 4.79 -1.77 9.45
CA GLN A 422 5.50 -0.87 8.53
C GLN A 422 6.67 -0.16 9.19
N SER A 423 6.60 0.03 10.51
CA SER A 423 7.56 0.84 11.25
C SER A 423 8.95 0.20 11.24
N TRP A 424 9.05 -1.13 11.33
CA TRP A 424 10.34 -1.84 11.36
C TRP A 424 10.71 -2.58 10.07
N HIS A 425 9.89 -2.45 9.03
CA HIS A 425 10.12 -3.08 7.73
C HIS A 425 11.42 -2.57 7.10
N VAL A 426 12.31 -3.47 6.68
CA VAL A 426 13.66 -3.12 6.18
C VAL A 426 13.59 -2.42 4.82
N PHE A 427 12.66 -2.82 3.94
CA PHE A 427 12.59 -2.27 2.58
C PHE A 427 11.15 -2.20 2.01
N PRO A 428 10.56 -1.03 1.77
CA PRO A 428 10.91 0.29 2.25
C PRO A 428 9.89 0.68 3.35
N GLY A 429 10.36 0.79 4.60
CA GLY A 429 9.50 0.94 5.78
C GLY A 429 8.60 2.18 5.72
N GLY A 430 7.32 2.00 6.05
CA GLY A 430 6.30 3.07 6.03
C GLY A 430 5.61 3.31 4.69
N LEU A 431 6.08 2.69 3.60
CA LEU A 431 5.60 3.00 2.25
C LEU A 431 4.48 2.08 1.75
N ASN A 432 4.30 0.88 2.27
CA ASN A 432 3.26 -0.03 1.76
C ASN A 432 1.89 0.27 2.39
N LEU A 433 1.35 1.47 2.11
CA LEU A 433 0.04 1.90 2.61
C LEU A 433 -1.07 0.91 2.29
N SER A 434 -1.00 0.26 1.12
CA SER A 434 -1.99 -0.68 0.64
C SER A 434 -2.30 -1.82 1.63
N TRP A 435 -1.34 -2.25 2.46
CA TRP A 435 -1.53 -3.36 3.40
C TRP A 435 -2.55 -3.07 4.50
N TYR A 436 -2.61 -1.82 4.97
CA TYR A 436 -3.43 -1.44 6.11
C TYR A 436 -4.52 -0.43 5.77
N LEU A 437 -4.41 0.31 4.67
CA LEU A 437 -5.32 1.40 4.33
C LEU A 437 -6.80 0.96 4.25
N PRO A 438 -7.17 -0.15 3.57
CA PRO A 438 -8.56 -0.62 3.57
C PRO A 438 -9.09 -0.93 4.98
N LEU A 439 -8.21 -1.44 5.86
CA LEU A 439 -8.55 -1.79 7.23
C LEU A 439 -8.77 -0.55 8.09
N VAL A 440 -7.88 0.45 7.97
CA VAL A 440 -8.02 1.76 8.62
C VAL A 440 -9.32 2.45 8.20
N LEU A 441 -9.64 2.42 6.91
CA LEU A 441 -10.88 2.97 6.38
C LEU A 441 -12.13 2.28 6.96
N LEU A 442 -12.10 0.96 7.12
CA LEU A 442 -13.17 0.24 7.81
C LEU A 442 -13.30 0.65 9.27
N VAL A 443 -12.20 0.99 9.96
CA VAL A 443 -12.25 1.50 11.35
C VAL A 443 -12.92 2.87 11.40
N PHE A 444 -12.64 3.77 10.46
CA PHE A 444 -13.20 5.13 10.49
C PHE A 444 -14.71 5.21 10.22
N PHE A 445 -15.25 4.26 9.45
CA PHE A 445 -16.67 4.24 9.08
C PHE A 445 -17.48 3.19 9.83
N ARG A 446 -16.87 2.44 10.75
CA ARG A 446 -17.63 1.44 11.51
C ARG A 446 -18.55 2.10 12.54
N PRO A 447 -19.80 1.65 12.67
CA PRO A 447 -20.67 2.00 13.79
C PRO A 447 -20.19 1.32 15.07
N ASN A 448 -20.90 1.52 16.17
CA ASN A 448 -20.62 0.73 17.36
C ASN A 448 -20.94 -0.76 17.08
N LEU A 449 -19.96 -1.64 17.33
CA LEU A 449 -20.02 -3.08 17.09
C LEU A 449 -19.84 -3.91 18.38
N ASP A 450 -20.11 -3.30 19.54
CA ASP A 450 -19.91 -3.93 20.85
C ASP A 450 -20.68 -5.25 21.01
N ASP A 451 -21.87 -5.36 20.42
CA ASP A 451 -22.70 -6.57 20.47
C ASP A 451 -22.18 -7.71 19.57
N ARG A 452 -21.22 -7.45 18.68
CA ARG A 452 -20.75 -8.42 17.68
C ARG A 452 -19.56 -9.21 18.20
N VAL A 453 -19.81 -10.02 19.24
CA VAL A 453 -18.85 -10.95 19.85
C VAL A 453 -18.94 -12.33 19.17
N ALA A 454 -17.83 -13.06 19.07
CA ALA A 454 -17.79 -14.43 18.54
C ALA A 454 -18.78 -15.41 19.25
N GLN A 455 -19.21 -15.08 20.46
CA GLN A 455 -20.14 -15.88 21.28
C GLN A 455 -21.54 -16.01 20.67
N PHE A 456 -22.00 -15.03 19.86
CA PHE A 456 -23.31 -15.07 19.18
C PHE A 456 -23.27 -15.71 17.78
N VAL A 457 -22.17 -16.37 17.41
CA VAL A 457 -21.92 -16.91 16.04
C VAL A 457 -22.78 -18.15 15.70
N ARG A 458 -23.63 -18.64 16.62
CA ARG A 458 -24.73 -19.56 16.27
C ARG A 458 -25.95 -19.25 17.13
N GLY A 459 -27.01 -18.75 16.50
CA GLY A 459 -28.30 -18.56 17.17
C GLY A 459 -29.42 -18.05 16.27
N GLU A 460 -29.14 -17.26 15.23
CA GLU A 460 -30.21 -16.70 14.39
C GLU A 460 -30.03 -17.08 12.92
N GLY A 461 -31.10 -17.68 12.38
CA GLY A 461 -31.18 -18.16 11.02
C GLY A 461 -30.88 -17.06 10.01
N TRP A 462 -30.10 -17.45 9.01
CA TRP A 462 -29.70 -16.76 7.78
C TRP A 462 -30.81 -16.07 6.97
N ARG A 463 -32.10 -16.23 7.33
CA ARG A 463 -33.20 -15.59 6.60
C ARG A 463 -33.40 -14.18 7.13
N LEU A 464 -33.11 -13.19 6.27
CA LEU A 464 -33.72 -11.87 6.36
C LEU A 464 -35.22 -12.08 6.65
N ARG A 465 -35.67 -11.77 7.87
CA ARG A 465 -37.10 -11.50 8.05
C ARG A 465 -37.32 -10.19 7.31
N PRO A 466 -38.13 -10.15 6.24
CA PRO A 466 -38.70 -8.88 5.83
C PRO A 466 -39.37 -8.34 7.09
N ARG A 467 -39.10 -7.08 7.45
CA ARG A 467 -39.87 -6.38 8.47
C ARG A 467 -41.34 -6.58 8.11
N SER A 468 -42.03 -7.49 8.82
CA SER A 468 -43.44 -7.69 8.55
C SER A 468 -44.12 -6.39 8.94
N ARG A 469 -45.05 -5.96 8.09
CA ARG A 469 -45.83 -4.72 8.23
C ARG A 469 -46.66 -4.65 9.52
N SER A 470 -46.57 -5.66 10.39
CA SER A 470 -47.35 -5.84 11.61
C SER A 470 -46.88 -4.97 12.79
N GLU A 471 -45.63 -4.51 12.82
CA GLU A 471 -45.12 -3.68 13.93
C GLU A 471 -45.44 -2.18 13.78
N LYS A 472 -46.10 -1.78 12.68
CA LYS A 472 -46.59 -0.39 12.51
C LYS A 472 -48.02 -0.15 13.02
N VAL A 473 -48.73 -1.18 13.48
CA VAL A 473 -50.13 -1.05 13.91
C VAL A 473 -50.26 -0.99 15.44
N SER A 474 -49.27 -1.44 16.22
CA SER A 474 -49.33 -1.39 17.69
C SER A 474 -48.75 -0.11 18.32
N GLN A 475 -48.46 0.93 17.52
CA GLN A 475 -48.10 2.26 18.02
C GLN A 475 -49.15 3.33 17.67
N ILE A 476 -50.31 2.93 17.14
CA ILE A 476 -51.46 3.84 16.86
C ILE A 476 -52.77 3.21 17.39
N ALA A 477 -52.70 2.48 18.52
CA ALA A 477 -53.88 2.04 19.25
C ALA A 477 -53.83 2.59 20.67
#